data_AF-A0A1J0LJ58-F1
#
_entry.id   AF-A0A1J0LJ58-F1
#
_cell.length_a   1.000
_cell.length_b   1.000
_cell.length_c   1.000
_cell.angle_alpha   90.00
_cell.angle_beta   90.00
_cell.angle_gamma   90.00
#
_symmetry.space_group_name_H-M   'P 1'
#
loop_
_entity.id
_entity.type
_entity.pdbx_description
1 polymer ?
#
loop_
_entity_poly.entity_id
_entity_poly.type
_entity_poly.pdbx_seq_one_letter_code
_entity_poly.pdbx_strand_id
1 'polypeptide(L)'
;MKYILKYFVSILFSILIIGCGDSKGEKKGPLLKVRAPLNQIIVIASEKTWDAGFKTFVLDSLIQPRKGMFFAEPEFSVRQFPSLATAKSYKKFPNYIVLAKGDENIQFEEDVLAKGQTVVTVSGESLQSIEKTLIDNKPKIFKQFHQNDEKMWLADNAGKYHDSYPELDKMGIFFRVPLSYIKVKREKDFVHYQYDVSDKTRNRSANLTVITKPYGLDSIELEDIIGLRDLTGRKYVKSSAEGSFMETHRLLDDYLHSEVIKDTPDEKVYKTVGMWSMRNDIKGGAFVNYVIIDKKQDKLFMFDGFTFVSSSGNTNTPSVFYRRDLLTELEFIFDSYKILGDSK
;
A
#
# COMPACT_ATOMS: atom_id res chain seq x y z
N MET A 1 75.00 41.89 -1.95
CA MET A 1 73.58 42.33 -1.93
C MET A 1 72.69 41.77 -3.06
N LYS A 2 73.23 41.20 -4.16
CA LYS A 2 72.41 40.57 -5.23
C LYS A 2 72.02 39.10 -4.99
N TYR A 3 72.68 38.40 -4.07
CA TYR A 3 72.40 36.98 -3.79
C TYR A 3 71.29 36.77 -2.73
N ILE A 4 71.12 37.70 -1.80
CA ILE A 4 70.12 37.60 -0.72
C ILE A 4 68.69 37.75 -1.27
N LEU A 5 68.49 38.54 -2.33
CA LEU A 5 67.18 38.75 -2.94
C LEU A 5 66.69 37.54 -3.76
N LYS A 6 67.60 36.70 -4.27
CA LYS A 6 67.23 35.46 -5.01
C LYS A 6 66.69 34.37 -4.06
N TYR A 7 67.26 34.25 -2.86
CA TYR A 7 66.77 33.29 -1.87
C TYR A 7 65.43 33.73 -1.26
N PHE A 8 65.18 35.04 -1.13
CA PHE A 8 63.88 35.53 -0.63
C PHE A 8 62.73 35.30 -1.62
N VAL A 9 62.98 35.42 -2.92
CA VAL A 9 61.97 35.11 -3.95
C VAL A 9 61.77 33.59 -4.11
N SER A 10 62.80 32.77 -3.88
CA SER A 10 62.69 31.30 -3.92
C SER A 10 61.98 30.70 -2.70
N ILE A 11 62.04 31.36 -1.53
CA ILE A 11 61.34 30.94 -0.30
C ILE A 11 59.88 31.41 -0.31
N LEU A 12 59.56 32.51 -1.00
CA LEU A 12 58.16 32.97 -1.11
C LEU A 12 57.33 32.14 -2.12
N PHE A 13 57.98 31.39 -3.02
CA PHE A 13 57.29 30.49 -3.97
C PHE A 13 57.08 29.07 -3.44
N SER A 14 57.64 28.72 -2.28
CA SER A 14 57.56 27.38 -1.69
C SER A 14 56.56 27.25 -0.52
N ILE A 15 55.82 28.32 -0.19
CA ILE A 15 54.81 28.33 0.89
C ILE A 15 53.36 28.20 0.35
N LEU A 16 53.16 28.14 -0.97
CA LEU A 16 51.82 28.01 -1.57
C LEU A 16 51.30 26.57 -1.74
N ILE A 17 51.94 25.56 -1.14
CA ILE A 17 51.51 24.15 -1.25
C ILE A 17 51.34 23.52 0.14
N ILE A 18 50.47 24.11 0.95
CA ILE A 18 49.78 23.37 2.02
C ILE A 18 48.28 23.57 1.79
N GLY A 19 47.81 23.06 0.66
CA GLY A 19 46.40 22.72 0.48
C GLY A 19 46.15 21.43 1.24
N CYS A 20 45.50 21.54 2.39
CA CYS A 20 45.01 20.41 3.16
C CYS A 20 44.21 19.49 2.23
N GLY A 21 44.63 18.24 2.13
CA GLY A 21 43.87 17.19 1.48
C GLY A 21 42.61 16.91 2.29
N ASP A 22 41.60 17.76 2.14
CA ASP A 22 40.24 17.37 2.42
C ASP A 22 39.91 16.28 1.39
N SER A 23 39.99 15.03 1.83
CA SER A 23 39.17 13.97 1.27
C SER A 23 37.72 14.45 1.38
N LYS A 24 37.27 15.17 0.35
CA LYS A 24 35.88 15.49 0.12
C LYS A 24 35.18 14.15 -0.04
N GLY A 25 34.76 13.57 1.07
CA GLY A 25 33.61 12.68 1.07
C GLY A 25 32.55 13.46 0.33
N GLU A 26 32.14 12.95 -0.83
CA GLU A 26 31.07 13.53 -1.61
C GLU A 26 29.92 13.80 -0.64
N LYS A 27 29.66 15.08 -0.33
CA LYS A 27 28.44 15.46 0.37
C LYS A 27 27.33 15.12 -0.62
N LYS A 28 26.81 13.89 -0.52
CA LYS A 28 25.65 13.44 -1.30
C LYS A 28 24.57 14.49 -1.09
N GLY A 29 24.25 15.22 -2.16
CA GLY A 29 23.17 16.20 -2.15
C GLY A 29 21.85 15.54 -1.72
N PRO A 30 20.83 16.34 -1.37
CA PRO A 30 19.56 15.79 -0.89
C PRO A 30 18.98 14.81 -1.91
N LEU A 31 18.62 13.60 -1.43
CA LEU A 31 17.96 12.60 -2.26
C LEU A 31 16.64 13.16 -2.77
N LEU A 32 16.32 12.85 -4.03
CA LEU A 32 15.02 13.17 -4.60
C LEU A 32 13.94 12.30 -3.92
N LYS A 33 12.73 12.86 -3.76
CA LYS A 33 11.57 12.13 -3.21
C LYS A 33 10.95 11.26 -4.31
N VAL A 34 10.60 10.01 -3.97
CA VAL A 34 9.74 9.16 -4.80
C VAL A 34 8.32 9.77 -4.90
N ARG A 35 7.68 9.64 -6.07
CA ARG A 35 6.23 9.91 -6.25
C ARG A 35 5.56 8.57 -6.50
N ALA A 36 4.81 8.05 -5.53
CA ALA A 36 4.52 6.62 -5.47
C ALA A 36 3.35 6.18 -6.38
N PRO A 37 3.59 5.31 -7.38
CA PRO A 37 2.58 4.35 -7.80
C PRO A 37 2.48 3.23 -6.76
N LEU A 38 1.27 2.88 -6.36
CA LEU A 38 1.02 1.76 -5.44
C LEU A 38 1.19 0.43 -6.15
N ASN A 39 1.46 -0.62 -5.38
CA ASN A 39 1.38 -2.01 -5.82
C ASN A 39 2.24 -2.27 -7.07
N GLN A 40 3.44 -1.71 -7.09
CA GLN A 40 4.37 -1.86 -8.20
C GLN A 40 5.76 -2.23 -7.71
N ILE A 41 6.26 -3.36 -8.22
CA ILE A 41 7.61 -3.85 -7.97
C ILE A 41 8.44 -3.63 -9.23
N ILE A 42 9.61 -3.06 -9.04
CA ILE A 42 10.60 -2.92 -10.09
C ILE A 42 11.65 -4.01 -9.98
N VAL A 43 11.76 -4.86 -11.00
CA VAL A 43 12.78 -5.91 -11.04
C VAL A 43 13.97 -5.44 -11.87
N ILE A 44 15.15 -5.42 -11.27
CA ILE A 44 16.41 -5.11 -11.93
C ILE A 44 17.07 -6.42 -12.36
N ALA A 45 16.98 -6.70 -13.66
CA ALA A 45 17.57 -7.88 -14.28
C ALA A 45 18.06 -7.50 -15.68
N SER A 46 19.26 -7.92 -16.08
CA SER A 46 19.75 -7.68 -17.45
C SER A 46 18.78 -8.27 -18.49
N GLU A 47 18.73 -7.73 -19.72
CA GLU A 47 17.88 -8.27 -20.79
C GLU A 47 18.15 -9.76 -21.02
N LYS A 48 19.43 -10.16 -21.03
CA LYS A 48 19.84 -11.56 -21.13
C LYS A 48 19.25 -12.43 -20.00
N THR A 49 19.32 -11.97 -18.74
CA THR A 49 18.75 -12.72 -17.60
C THR A 49 17.24 -12.80 -17.70
N TRP A 50 16.60 -11.69 -18.06
CA TRP A 50 15.15 -11.59 -18.18
C TRP A 50 14.61 -12.55 -19.24
N ASP A 51 15.23 -12.58 -20.41
CA ASP A 51 14.81 -13.40 -21.56
C ASP A 51 15.24 -14.87 -21.42
N ALA A 52 16.22 -15.19 -20.56
CA ALA A 52 16.68 -16.55 -20.29
C ALA A 52 15.76 -17.36 -19.35
N GLY A 53 14.48 -16.98 -19.22
CA GLY A 53 13.47 -17.69 -18.43
C GLY A 53 13.05 -16.99 -17.13
N PHE A 54 13.84 -16.03 -16.64
CA PHE A 54 13.52 -15.33 -15.39
C PHE A 54 12.21 -14.52 -15.47
N LYS A 55 11.87 -14.00 -16.67
CA LYS A 55 10.58 -13.37 -16.91
C LYS A 55 9.42 -14.31 -16.58
N THR A 56 9.44 -15.54 -17.08
CA THR A 56 8.39 -16.54 -16.82
C THR A 56 8.28 -16.82 -15.33
N PHE A 57 9.41 -17.05 -14.67
CA PHE A 57 9.45 -17.23 -13.21
C PHE A 57 8.80 -16.06 -12.45
N VAL A 58 9.10 -14.81 -12.83
CA VAL A 58 8.50 -13.62 -12.21
C VAL A 58 6.99 -13.55 -12.44
N LEU A 59 6.53 -13.81 -13.67
CA LEU A 59 5.11 -13.83 -14.00
C LEU A 59 4.37 -14.92 -13.19
N ASP A 60 4.96 -16.09 -13.03
CA ASP A 60 4.35 -17.22 -12.32
C ASP A 60 4.41 -17.05 -10.79
N SER A 61 5.49 -16.47 -10.27
CA SER A 61 5.79 -16.46 -8.82
C SER A 61 5.38 -15.17 -8.13
N LEU A 62 5.56 -14.01 -8.78
CA LEU A 62 5.34 -12.70 -8.17
C LEU A 62 4.00 -12.06 -8.57
N ILE A 63 3.45 -12.41 -9.73
CA ILE A 63 2.15 -11.87 -10.19
C ILE A 63 1.03 -12.78 -9.69
N GLN A 64 0.83 -12.80 -8.37
CA GLN A 64 -0.21 -13.60 -7.73
C GLN A 64 -1.50 -12.79 -7.60
N PRO A 65 -2.68 -13.38 -7.88
CA PRO A 65 -3.96 -12.72 -7.65
C PRO A 65 -4.09 -12.26 -6.21
N ARG A 66 -4.61 -11.03 -6.02
CA ARG A 66 -4.97 -10.55 -4.70
C ARG A 66 -6.13 -11.40 -4.14
N LYS A 67 -6.00 -11.85 -2.89
CA LYS A 67 -7.11 -12.48 -2.15
C LYS A 67 -8.34 -11.55 -2.13
N GLY A 68 -9.55 -12.10 -2.16
CA GLY A 68 -10.77 -11.30 -2.10
C GLY A 68 -11.29 -10.79 -3.44
N MET A 69 -10.62 -11.10 -4.56
CA MET A 69 -10.97 -10.56 -5.86
C MET A 69 -11.36 -11.65 -6.86
N PHE A 70 -12.60 -11.61 -7.35
CA PHE A 70 -13.06 -12.45 -8.46
C PHE A 70 -12.30 -12.17 -9.76
N PHE A 71 -12.07 -10.88 -10.05
CA PHE A 71 -11.23 -10.47 -11.16
C PHE A 71 -9.77 -10.55 -10.71
N ALA A 72 -9.00 -11.47 -11.28
CA ALA A 72 -7.60 -11.68 -10.92
C ALA A 72 -6.74 -10.46 -11.29
N GLU A 73 -6.68 -9.49 -10.38
CA GLU A 73 -5.71 -8.40 -10.38
C GLU A 73 -4.57 -8.79 -9.42
N PRO A 74 -3.30 -8.67 -9.83
CA PRO A 74 -2.19 -9.15 -9.03
C PRO A 74 -1.89 -8.21 -7.87
N GLU A 75 -1.55 -8.75 -6.69
CA GLU A 75 -1.21 -7.96 -5.50
C GLU A 75 -0.15 -6.89 -5.82
N PHE A 76 0.90 -7.28 -6.53
CA PHE A 76 1.86 -6.35 -7.12
C PHE A 76 1.93 -6.53 -8.63
N SER A 77 1.97 -5.41 -9.34
CA SER A 77 2.36 -5.37 -10.75
C SER A 77 3.89 -5.33 -10.86
N VAL A 78 4.45 -5.98 -11.87
CA VAL A 78 5.90 -6.01 -12.06
C VAL A 78 6.29 -5.24 -13.32
N ARG A 79 7.34 -4.44 -13.22
CA ARG A 79 8.05 -3.86 -14.37
C ARG A 79 9.53 -4.17 -14.27
N GLN A 80 10.15 -4.56 -15.37
CA GLN A 80 11.59 -4.78 -15.43
C GLN A 80 12.34 -3.52 -15.91
N PHE A 81 13.55 -3.34 -15.37
CA PHE A 81 14.58 -2.49 -15.96
C PHE A 81 15.92 -3.24 -16.04
N PRO A 82 16.76 -2.95 -17.05
CA PRO A 82 18.02 -3.66 -17.26
C PRO A 82 19.08 -3.35 -16.20
N SER A 83 19.00 -2.19 -15.53
CA SER A 83 19.94 -1.79 -14.47
C SER A 83 19.33 -0.77 -13.50
N LEU A 84 19.91 -0.65 -12.30
CA LEU A 84 19.55 0.40 -11.34
C LEU A 84 19.80 1.81 -11.92
N ALA A 85 20.84 1.99 -12.73
CA ALA A 85 21.12 3.26 -13.38
C ALA A 85 20.01 3.66 -14.36
N THR A 86 19.50 2.70 -15.13
CA THR A 86 18.34 2.89 -16.01
C THR A 86 17.09 3.20 -15.19
N ALA A 87 16.83 2.46 -14.10
CA ALA A 87 15.68 2.72 -13.25
C ALA A 87 15.74 4.09 -12.53
N LYS A 88 16.95 4.56 -12.22
CA LYS A 88 17.21 5.89 -11.64
C LYS A 88 16.83 7.04 -12.57
N SER A 89 16.65 6.83 -13.87
CA SER A 89 16.12 7.89 -14.75
C SER A 89 14.61 8.10 -14.57
N TYR A 90 13.90 7.07 -14.10
CA TYR A 90 12.45 7.11 -13.90
C TYR A 90 12.03 7.62 -12.51
N LYS A 91 12.91 7.55 -11.50
CA LYS A 91 12.84 8.18 -10.15
C LYS A 91 11.50 8.12 -9.39
N LYS A 92 10.63 7.16 -9.69
CA LYS A 92 9.23 7.21 -9.21
C LYS A 92 8.77 5.97 -8.46
N PHE A 93 9.55 4.91 -8.38
CA PHE A 93 9.05 3.67 -7.81
C PHE A 93 9.51 3.50 -6.35
N PRO A 94 8.64 3.03 -5.45
CA PRO A 94 8.99 2.81 -4.04
C PRO A 94 9.70 1.46 -3.83
N ASN A 95 9.45 0.44 -4.66
CA ASN A 95 9.88 -0.93 -4.36
C ASN A 95 10.71 -1.53 -5.50
N TYR A 96 11.88 -2.09 -5.15
CA TYR A 96 12.80 -2.72 -6.09
C TYR A 96 13.25 -4.10 -5.63
N ILE A 97 13.38 -5.01 -6.58
CA ILE A 97 14.12 -6.27 -6.44
C ILE A 97 15.35 -6.18 -7.34
N VAL A 98 16.53 -6.43 -6.79
CA VAL A 98 17.80 -6.45 -7.52
C VAL A 98 18.39 -7.85 -7.44
N LEU A 99 18.76 -8.42 -8.58
CA LEU A 99 19.43 -9.72 -8.61
C LEU A 99 20.94 -9.53 -8.50
N ALA A 100 21.58 -10.32 -7.66
CA ALA A 100 23.03 -10.34 -7.50
C ALA A 100 23.58 -11.76 -7.57
N LYS A 101 24.83 -11.88 -8.02
CA LYS A 101 25.55 -13.15 -7.99
C LYS A 101 26.37 -13.22 -6.70
N GLY A 102 26.28 -14.33 -5.97
CA GLY A 102 26.99 -14.54 -4.71
C GLY A 102 26.37 -15.68 -3.92
N ASP A 103 26.62 -15.73 -2.62
CA ASP A 103 25.98 -16.71 -1.74
C ASP A 103 24.46 -16.44 -1.64
N GLU A 104 23.67 -17.49 -1.34
CA GLU A 104 22.24 -17.37 -1.12
C GLU A 104 21.94 -16.41 0.04
N ASN A 105 21.39 -15.24 -0.29
CA ASN A 105 21.13 -14.21 0.71
C ASN A 105 20.03 -13.24 0.24
N ILE A 106 19.38 -12.60 1.22
CA ILE A 106 18.45 -11.50 1.01
C ILE A 106 18.85 -10.30 1.86
N GLN A 107 19.00 -9.14 1.22
CA GLN A 107 19.33 -7.89 1.90
C GLN A 107 18.24 -6.85 1.62
N PHE A 108 17.78 -6.19 2.68
CA PHE A 108 16.81 -5.11 2.61
C PHE A 108 17.55 -3.80 2.87
N GLU A 109 17.41 -2.84 1.95
CA GLU A 109 18.05 -1.53 2.04
C GLU A 109 17.00 -0.45 1.79
N GLU A 110 17.03 0.61 2.62
CA GLU A 110 16.19 1.79 2.42
C GLU A 110 16.97 2.91 1.74
N ASP A 111 16.27 3.74 0.97
CA ASP A 111 16.75 5.02 0.43
C ASP A 111 18.02 4.94 -0.43
N VAL A 112 18.25 3.81 -1.11
CA VAL A 112 19.45 3.55 -1.93
C VAL A 112 19.62 4.54 -3.09
N LEU A 113 18.56 4.82 -3.87
CA LEU A 113 18.62 5.77 -5.00
C LEU A 113 17.86 7.08 -4.72
N ALA A 114 16.78 7.01 -3.95
CA ALA A 114 15.87 8.11 -3.65
C ALA A 114 15.17 7.88 -2.30
N LYS A 115 14.71 8.95 -1.65
CA LYS A 115 14.01 8.86 -0.36
C LYS A 115 12.63 8.21 -0.54
N GLY A 116 12.31 7.24 0.30
CA GLY A 116 11.09 6.43 0.26
C GLY A 116 11.21 5.10 -0.48
N GLN A 117 12.43 4.65 -0.76
CA GLN A 117 12.64 3.41 -1.52
C GLN A 117 13.00 2.25 -0.61
N THR A 118 12.39 1.10 -0.87
CA THR A 118 12.87 -0.21 -0.40
C THR A 118 13.51 -0.94 -1.58
N VAL A 119 14.77 -1.33 -1.41
CA VAL A 119 15.49 -2.20 -2.33
C VAL A 119 15.75 -3.53 -1.65
N VAL A 120 15.30 -4.61 -2.30
CA VAL A 120 15.58 -5.98 -1.88
C VAL A 120 16.59 -6.57 -2.85
N THR A 121 17.81 -6.80 -2.37
CA THR A 121 18.84 -7.51 -3.13
C THR A 121 18.72 -9.00 -2.85
N VAL A 122 18.52 -9.80 -3.89
CA VAL A 122 18.42 -11.27 -3.83
C VAL A 122 19.65 -11.85 -4.51
N SER A 123 20.44 -12.59 -3.75
CA SER A 123 21.72 -13.14 -4.19
C SER A 123 21.65 -14.67 -4.29
N GLY A 124 22.38 -15.23 -5.25
CA GLY A 124 22.56 -16.68 -5.40
C GLY A 124 23.64 -17.03 -6.42
N GLU A 125 24.13 -18.26 -6.38
CA GLU A 125 25.26 -18.70 -7.21
C GLU A 125 24.86 -18.90 -8.68
N SER A 126 23.57 -19.20 -8.88
CA SER A 126 22.90 -19.45 -10.15
C SER A 126 21.54 -18.75 -10.19
N LEU A 127 20.92 -18.69 -11.37
CA LEU A 127 19.58 -18.13 -11.50
C LEU A 127 18.56 -18.94 -10.71
N GLN A 128 18.68 -20.27 -10.73
CA GLN A 128 17.80 -21.18 -9.98
C GLN A 128 17.90 -20.95 -8.46
N SER A 129 19.11 -20.68 -7.96
CA SER A 129 19.36 -20.35 -6.56
C SER A 129 18.73 -19.00 -6.16
N ILE A 130 18.81 -18.01 -7.05
CA ILE A 130 18.13 -16.71 -6.88
C ILE A 130 16.60 -16.89 -6.87
N GLU A 131 16.06 -17.67 -7.80
CA GLU A 131 14.62 -17.98 -7.88
C GLU A 131 14.11 -18.65 -6.60
N LYS A 132 14.84 -19.65 -6.10
CA LYS A 132 14.55 -20.30 -4.82
C LYS A 132 14.58 -19.31 -3.66
N THR A 133 15.64 -18.52 -3.54
CA THR A 133 15.80 -17.51 -2.48
C THR A 133 14.64 -16.51 -2.49
N LEU A 134 14.20 -16.11 -3.69
CA LEU A 134 13.06 -15.19 -3.83
C LEU A 134 11.74 -15.84 -3.40
N ILE A 135 11.47 -17.09 -3.77
CA ILE A 135 10.26 -17.82 -3.35
C ILE A 135 10.23 -17.95 -1.83
N ASP A 136 11.32 -18.44 -1.23
CA ASP A 136 11.41 -18.72 0.21
C ASP A 136 11.18 -17.46 1.06
N ASN A 137 11.52 -16.29 0.51
CA ASN A 137 11.39 -15.00 1.18
C ASN A 137 10.20 -14.14 0.70
N LYS A 138 9.40 -14.63 -0.24
CA LYS A 138 8.33 -13.86 -0.88
C LYS A 138 7.36 -13.20 0.12
N PRO A 139 6.84 -13.90 1.16
CA PRO A 139 5.93 -13.29 2.12
C PRO A 139 6.56 -12.10 2.86
N LYS A 140 7.85 -12.19 3.20
CA LYS A 140 8.59 -11.12 3.88
C LYS A 140 8.80 -9.92 2.95
N ILE A 141 9.16 -10.16 1.70
CA ILE A 141 9.34 -9.12 0.68
C ILE A 141 8.04 -8.37 0.45
N PHE A 142 6.92 -9.09 0.24
CA PHE A 142 5.63 -8.50 -0.06
C PHE A 142 5.11 -7.67 1.12
N LYS A 143 5.27 -8.18 2.35
CA LYS A 143 4.95 -7.42 3.56
C LYS A 143 5.73 -6.11 3.63
N GLN A 144 7.05 -6.15 3.39
CA GLN A 144 7.88 -4.94 3.43
C GLN A 144 7.48 -3.93 2.33
N PHE A 145 7.20 -4.40 1.12
CA PHE A 145 6.76 -3.54 0.02
C PHE A 145 5.39 -2.92 0.27
N HIS A 146 4.44 -3.68 0.82
CA HIS A 146 3.13 -3.16 1.21
C HIS A 146 3.26 -2.06 2.27
N GLN A 147 4.08 -2.28 3.30
CA GLN A 147 4.37 -1.28 4.34
C GLN A 147 5.06 -0.03 3.78
N ASN A 148 5.95 -0.19 2.80
CA ASN A 148 6.58 0.96 2.15
C ASN A 148 5.59 1.74 1.28
N ASP A 149 4.70 1.05 0.56
CA ASP A 149 3.62 1.68 -0.21
C ASP A 149 2.67 2.46 0.72
N GLU A 150 2.30 1.91 1.87
CA GLU A 150 1.51 2.60 2.90
C GLU A 150 2.22 3.87 3.38
N LYS A 151 3.49 3.75 3.79
CA LYS A 151 4.33 4.87 4.24
C LYS A 151 4.40 5.97 3.19
N MET A 152 4.60 5.60 1.92
CA MET A 152 4.67 6.56 0.82
C MET A 152 3.32 7.20 0.52
N TRP A 153 2.25 6.43 0.51
CA TRP A 153 0.90 6.94 0.30
C TRP A 153 0.49 7.95 1.38
N LEU A 154 0.75 7.63 2.65
CA LEU A 154 0.52 8.55 3.77
C LEU A 154 1.37 9.82 3.64
N ALA A 155 2.63 9.70 3.22
CA ALA A 155 3.52 10.85 3.03
C ALA A 155 3.13 11.73 1.83
N ASP A 156 2.53 11.17 0.78
CA ASP A 156 2.04 11.92 -0.39
C ASP A 156 0.68 12.59 -0.13
N ASN A 157 -0.04 12.11 0.88
CA ASN A 157 -1.29 12.70 1.36
C ASN A 157 -1.11 13.52 2.65
N ALA A 158 0.10 13.67 3.17
CA ALA A 158 0.38 14.51 4.32
C ALA A 158 -0.14 15.94 4.10
N GLY A 159 -0.87 16.48 5.08
CA GLY A 159 -1.55 17.78 4.99
C GLY A 159 -2.84 17.77 4.18
N LYS A 160 -3.28 16.62 3.65
CA LYS A 160 -4.57 16.41 2.96
C LYS A 160 -5.52 15.57 3.79
N TYR A 161 -5.47 15.76 5.11
CA TYR A 161 -6.35 15.13 6.09
C TYR A 161 -6.93 16.22 6.98
N HIS A 162 -8.05 15.94 7.63
CA HIS A 162 -8.48 16.74 8.76
C HIS A 162 -7.72 16.30 10.02
N ASP A 163 -7.46 17.24 10.93
CA ASP A 163 -6.87 16.92 12.24
C ASP A 163 -7.84 16.08 13.11
N SER A 164 -9.14 16.20 12.85
CA SER A 164 -10.19 15.44 13.52
C SER A 164 -11.41 15.29 12.60
N TYR A 165 -12.24 14.27 12.87
CA TYR A 165 -13.46 14.01 12.12
C TYR A 165 -14.62 13.89 13.10
N PRO A 166 -15.45 14.94 13.31
CA PRO A 166 -16.43 15.02 14.42
C PRO A 166 -17.48 13.91 14.51
N GLU A 167 -17.60 13.06 13.49
CA GLU A 167 -18.43 11.86 13.50
C GLU A 167 -17.66 10.64 13.98
N LEU A 168 -16.44 10.43 13.49
CA LEU A 168 -15.55 9.38 13.91
C LEU A 168 -15.07 9.62 15.36
N ASP A 169 -14.73 10.87 15.69
CA ASP A 169 -14.31 11.26 17.05
C ASP A 169 -15.40 10.89 18.08
N LYS A 170 -16.68 11.13 17.74
CA LYS A 170 -17.83 10.77 18.61
C LYS A 170 -18.06 9.26 18.68
N MET A 171 -17.64 8.51 17.67
CA MET A 171 -17.65 7.05 17.69
C MET A 171 -16.43 6.49 18.43
N GLY A 172 -15.48 7.33 18.88
CA GLY A 172 -14.28 6.88 19.56
C GLY A 172 -13.20 6.34 18.63
N ILE A 173 -13.20 6.76 17.36
CA ILE A 173 -12.22 6.30 16.36
C ILE A 173 -11.63 7.49 15.60
N PHE A 174 -10.37 7.39 15.23
CA PHE A 174 -9.69 8.32 14.33
C PHE A 174 -9.10 7.56 13.15
N PHE A 175 -9.13 8.17 11.96
CA PHE A 175 -8.46 7.70 10.75
C PHE A 175 -7.83 8.87 10.01
N ARG A 176 -6.83 8.60 9.17
CA ARG A 176 -6.35 9.56 8.17
C ARG A 176 -7.16 9.42 6.88
N VAL A 177 -8.40 9.95 6.87
CA VAL A 177 -9.28 9.94 5.69
C VAL A 177 -8.92 11.09 4.74
N PRO A 178 -8.42 10.85 3.51
CA PRO A 178 -8.05 11.95 2.62
C PRO A 178 -9.22 12.91 2.36
N LEU A 179 -8.93 14.21 2.19
CA LEU A 179 -9.96 15.25 1.90
C LEU A 179 -10.79 14.96 0.64
N SER A 180 -10.33 14.08 -0.24
CA SER A 180 -11.07 13.64 -1.43
C SER A 180 -12.25 12.71 -1.11
N TYR A 181 -12.28 12.12 0.08
CA TYR A 181 -13.41 11.32 0.54
C TYR A 181 -14.46 12.24 1.17
N ILE A 182 -15.60 12.39 0.51
CA ILE A 182 -16.70 13.23 0.98
C ILE A 182 -17.65 12.42 1.86
N LYS A 183 -18.17 13.04 2.92
CA LYS A 183 -19.18 12.42 3.77
C LYS A 183 -20.52 12.33 3.04
N VAL A 184 -21.04 11.10 2.91
CA VAL A 184 -22.32 10.81 2.26
C VAL A 184 -23.45 10.74 3.28
N LYS A 185 -23.20 10.07 4.41
CA LYS A 185 -24.21 9.85 5.44
C LYS A 185 -23.59 9.75 6.83
N ARG A 186 -24.36 10.19 7.83
CA ARG A 186 -24.05 10.07 9.25
C ARG A 186 -25.31 9.72 10.02
N GLU A 187 -25.17 8.78 10.95
CA GLU A 187 -26.11 8.50 12.04
C GLU A 187 -25.32 8.49 13.36
N LYS A 188 -25.98 8.13 14.47
CA LYS A 188 -25.32 8.03 15.78
C LYS A 188 -24.13 7.06 15.77
N ASP A 189 -24.35 5.85 15.26
CA ASP A 189 -23.39 4.75 15.31
C ASP A 189 -22.96 4.30 13.90
N PHE A 190 -23.09 5.18 12.90
CA PHE A 190 -22.72 4.92 11.50
C PHE A 190 -22.22 6.18 10.81
N VAL A 191 -21.18 6.04 10.00
CA VAL A 191 -20.76 7.05 9.01
C VAL A 191 -20.37 6.39 7.70
N HIS A 192 -20.64 7.08 6.59
CA HIS A 192 -20.22 6.71 5.24
C HIS A 192 -19.50 7.87 4.58
N TYR A 193 -18.28 7.61 4.11
CA TYR A 193 -17.53 8.46 3.21
C TYR A 193 -17.39 7.80 1.83
N GLN A 194 -17.36 8.61 0.79
CA GLN A 194 -17.20 8.17 -0.58
C GLN A 194 -16.15 9.03 -1.28
N TYR A 195 -15.22 8.35 -1.96
CA TYR A 195 -14.39 8.94 -2.99
C TYR A 195 -14.98 8.56 -4.34
N ASP A 196 -15.31 9.57 -5.15
CA ASP A 196 -15.78 9.37 -6.52
C ASP A 196 -14.71 9.85 -7.50
N VAL A 197 -14.39 9.01 -8.48
CA VAL A 197 -13.55 9.36 -9.63
C VAL A 197 -14.46 9.49 -10.85
N SER A 198 -15.49 10.34 -10.75
CA SER A 198 -16.40 10.58 -11.86
C SER A 198 -15.73 11.49 -12.90
N ASP A 199 -15.03 10.89 -13.86
CA ASP A 199 -14.78 11.52 -15.16
C ASP A 199 -15.81 10.96 -16.15
N LYS A 200 -16.20 11.74 -17.17
CA LYS A 200 -17.28 11.50 -18.15
C LYS A 200 -17.24 10.14 -18.87
N THR A 201 -16.20 9.34 -18.65
CA THR A 201 -15.95 8.04 -19.29
C THR A 201 -15.68 6.89 -18.30
N ARG A 202 -15.57 7.15 -16.99
CA ARG A 202 -15.10 6.17 -15.99
C ARG A 202 -15.88 6.33 -14.69
N ASN A 203 -16.89 5.50 -14.46
CA ASN A 203 -17.58 5.45 -13.17
C ASN A 203 -16.80 4.56 -12.19
N ARG A 204 -16.12 5.17 -11.22
CA ARG A 204 -15.37 4.47 -10.18
C ARG A 204 -15.57 5.13 -8.83
N SER A 205 -15.77 4.32 -7.80
CA SER A 205 -15.84 4.83 -6.44
C SER A 205 -15.15 3.89 -5.46
N ALA A 206 -14.62 4.48 -4.39
CA ALA A 206 -14.24 3.80 -3.17
C ALA A 206 -15.11 4.33 -2.03
N ASN A 207 -15.67 3.42 -1.26
CA ASN A 207 -16.58 3.73 -0.17
C ASN A 207 -15.98 3.22 1.12
N LEU A 208 -16.08 4.01 2.17
CA LEU A 208 -15.66 3.69 3.52
C LEU A 208 -16.86 3.88 4.43
N THR A 209 -17.28 2.81 5.09
CA THR A 209 -18.30 2.89 6.14
C THR A 209 -17.73 2.42 7.47
N VAL A 210 -18.21 3.02 8.55
CA VAL A 210 -17.80 2.68 9.90
C VAL A 210 -19.07 2.53 10.72
N ILE A 211 -19.16 1.44 11.47
CA ILE A 211 -20.14 1.31 12.56
C ILE A 211 -19.44 1.03 13.88
N THR A 212 -20.13 1.35 14.96
CA THR A 212 -19.78 0.89 16.31
C THR A 212 -21.00 0.24 16.96
N LYS A 213 -20.78 -0.76 17.80
CA LYS A 213 -21.81 -1.37 18.66
C LYS A 213 -21.18 -1.92 19.93
N PRO A 214 -21.95 -2.03 21.03
CA PRO A 214 -21.52 -2.84 22.17
C PRO A 214 -21.21 -4.27 21.74
N TYR A 215 -20.14 -4.84 22.28
CA TYR A 215 -19.75 -6.22 22.02
C TYR A 215 -18.94 -6.78 23.19
N GLY A 216 -19.47 -7.82 23.83
CA GLY A 216 -18.88 -8.39 25.05
C GLY A 216 -18.22 -9.75 24.85
N LEU A 217 -17.90 -10.14 23.62
CA LEU A 217 -17.20 -11.39 23.31
C LEU A 217 -15.78 -11.11 22.84
N ASP A 218 -14.84 -11.99 23.21
CA ASP A 218 -13.41 -11.88 22.86
C ASP A 218 -13.10 -12.22 21.40
N SER A 219 -14.05 -12.84 20.70
CA SER A 219 -13.93 -13.27 19.31
C SER A 219 -15.25 -13.16 18.59
N ILE A 220 -15.16 -13.12 17.26
CA ILE A 220 -16.29 -13.13 16.34
C ILE A 220 -15.98 -14.14 15.23
N GLU A 221 -16.99 -14.90 14.81
CA GLU A 221 -16.87 -15.86 13.71
C GLU A 221 -17.12 -15.19 12.36
N LEU A 222 -16.63 -15.78 11.26
CA LEU A 222 -16.79 -15.22 9.92
C LEU A 222 -18.26 -14.93 9.58
N GLU A 223 -19.18 -15.86 9.85
CA GLU A 223 -20.60 -15.66 9.54
C GLU A 223 -21.23 -14.50 10.34
N ASP A 224 -20.76 -14.23 11.55
CA ASP A 224 -21.21 -13.06 12.32
C ASP A 224 -20.67 -11.75 11.72
N ILE A 225 -19.43 -11.75 11.23
CA ILE A 225 -18.85 -10.62 10.49
C ILE A 225 -19.69 -10.34 9.24
N ILE A 226 -20.01 -11.37 8.46
CA ILE A 226 -20.83 -11.22 7.24
C ILE A 226 -22.25 -10.81 7.57
N GLY A 227 -22.86 -11.40 8.60
CA GLY A 227 -24.19 -11.00 9.06
C GLY A 227 -24.25 -9.52 9.47
N LEU A 228 -23.26 -9.03 10.20
CA LEU A 228 -23.16 -7.63 10.59
C LEU A 228 -22.95 -6.71 9.37
N ARG A 229 -22.08 -7.13 8.45
CA ARG A 229 -21.82 -6.44 7.19
C ARG A 229 -23.09 -6.30 6.35
N ASP A 230 -23.81 -7.39 6.14
CA ASP A 230 -25.02 -7.43 5.31
C ASP A 230 -26.18 -6.67 5.98
N LEU A 231 -26.29 -6.71 7.31
CA LEU A 231 -27.25 -5.88 8.05
C LEU A 231 -26.99 -4.38 7.82
N THR A 232 -25.72 -3.97 7.88
CA THR A 232 -25.30 -2.58 7.66
C THR A 232 -25.52 -2.16 6.21
N GLY A 233 -25.13 -3.00 5.25
CA GLY A 233 -25.35 -2.81 3.82
C GLY A 233 -26.83 -2.65 3.49
N ARG A 234 -27.68 -3.55 4.02
CA ARG A 234 -29.14 -3.51 3.85
C ARG A 234 -29.76 -2.17 4.29
N LYS A 235 -29.29 -1.66 5.41
CA LYS A 235 -29.85 -0.46 6.03
C LYS A 235 -29.37 0.83 5.35
N TYR A 236 -28.09 0.90 4.99
CA TYR A 236 -27.44 2.17 4.67
C TYR A 236 -26.93 2.30 3.24
N VAL A 237 -26.65 1.20 2.54
CA VAL A 237 -26.03 1.23 1.21
C VAL A 237 -27.03 0.76 0.17
N LYS A 238 -27.58 1.72 -0.57
CA LYS A 238 -28.61 1.50 -1.60
C LYS A 238 -28.15 2.11 -2.92
N SER A 239 -28.73 1.66 -4.02
CA SER A 239 -28.59 2.31 -5.32
C SER A 239 -29.85 3.12 -5.67
N SER A 240 -29.90 3.66 -6.88
CA SER A 240 -31.09 4.32 -7.42
C SER A 240 -32.20 3.33 -7.77
N ALA A 241 -31.92 2.03 -7.86
CA ALA A 241 -32.94 1.02 -8.13
C ALA A 241 -33.83 0.82 -6.89
N GLU A 242 -35.13 0.69 -7.11
CA GLU A 242 -36.11 0.51 -6.04
C GLU A 242 -35.86 -0.79 -5.27
N GLY A 243 -35.94 -0.71 -3.94
CA GLY A 243 -35.71 -1.87 -3.06
C GLY A 243 -34.29 -2.44 -3.12
N SER A 244 -33.33 -1.71 -3.71
CA SER A 244 -31.94 -2.15 -3.78
C SER A 244 -31.22 -2.02 -2.44
N PHE A 245 -30.30 -2.94 -2.19
CA PHE A 245 -29.41 -2.88 -1.04
C PHE A 245 -28.17 -3.75 -1.21
N MET A 246 -27.07 -3.36 -0.55
CA MET A 246 -25.82 -4.11 -0.60
C MET A 246 -25.85 -5.36 0.29
N GLU A 247 -25.32 -6.47 -0.23
CA GLU A 247 -25.06 -7.72 0.48
C GLU A 247 -23.72 -8.35 0.02
N THR A 248 -23.20 -9.28 0.80
CA THR A 248 -22.05 -10.10 0.44
C THR A 248 -22.44 -11.08 -0.66
N HIS A 249 -21.59 -11.24 -1.67
CA HIS A 249 -21.88 -12.04 -2.85
C HIS A 249 -21.66 -13.54 -2.58
N ARG A 250 -22.65 -14.21 -1.99
CA ARG A 250 -22.54 -15.61 -1.53
C ARG A 250 -22.21 -16.65 -2.62
N LEU A 251 -22.48 -16.38 -3.89
CA LEU A 251 -22.04 -17.29 -4.98
C LEU A 251 -20.53 -17.20 -5.30
N LEU A 252 -19.81 -16.27 -4.67
CA LEU A 252 -18.37 -16.05 -4.83
C LEU A 252 -17.63 -16.27 -3.50
N ASP A 253 -18.13 -17.18 -2.65
CA ASP A 253 -17.56 -17.48 -1.33
C ASP A 253 -16.15 -18.08 -1.41
N ASP A 254 -15.74 -18.67 -2.53
CA ASP A 254 -14.33 -19.07 -2.77
C ASP A 254 -13.35 -17.88 -2.70
N TYR A 255 -13.86 -16.67 -2.90
CA TYR A 255 -13.09 -15.43 -2.77
C TYR A 255 -13.28 -14.77 -1.39
N LEU A 256 -14.12 -15.33 -0.51
CA LEU A 256 -14.33 -14.83 0.84
C LEU A 256 -13.25 -15.39 1.77
N HIS A 257 -12.39 -14.52 2.27
CA HIS A 257 -11.30 -14.91 3.16
C HIS A 257 -11.28 -14.02 4.39
N SER A 258 -11.00 -14.60 5.56
CA SER A 258 -10.81 -13.86 6.80
C SER A 258 -9.56 -14.33 7.51
N GLU A 259 -8.83 -13.38 8.09
CA GLU A 259 -7.63 -13.63 8.87
C GLU A 259 -7.54 -12.68 10.06
N VAL A 260 -6.90 -13.12 11.14
CA VAL A 260 -6.59 -12.25 12.29
C VAL A 260 -5.29 -11.52 11.99
N ILE A 261 -5.36 -10.18 11.86
CA ILE A 261 -4.19 -9.33 11.54
C ILE A 261 -3.54 -8.70 12.77
N LYS A 262 -4.25 -8.71 13.91
CA LYS A 262 -3.75 -8.24 15.20
C LYS A 262 -4.46 -9.00 16.32
N ASP A 263 -3.70 -9.53 17.26
CA ASP A 263 -4.21 -10.19 18.46
C ASP A 263 -3.37 -9.75 19.65
N THR A 264 -3.96 -8.92 20.50
CA THR A 264 -3.32 -8.34 21.69
C THR A 264 -4.25 -8.49 22.89
N PRO A 265 -3.76 -8.29 24.13
CA PRO A 265 -4.62 -8.31 25.31
C PRO A 265 -5.76 -7.30 25.26
N ASP A 266 -5.56 -6.17 24.58
CA ASP A 266 -6.51 -5.05 24.55
C ASP A 266 -7.43 -5.08 23.33
N GLU A 267 -7.00 -5.74 22.26
CA GLU A 267 -7.61 -5.57 20.94
C GLU A 267 -7.37 -6.79 20.06
N LYS A 268 -8.41 -7.21 19.34
CA LYS A 268 -8.34 -8.24 18.30
C LYS A 268 -8.95 -7.74 17.00
N VAL A 269 -8.23 -7.92 15.89
CA VAL A 269 -8.63 -7.39 14.57
C VAL A 269 -8.69 -8.50 13.54
N TYR A 270 -9.87 -8.63 12.94
CA TYR A 270 -10.16 -9.52 11.82
C TYR A 270 -10.19 -8.71 10.54
N LYS A 271 -9.44 -9.15 9.54
CA LYS A 271 -9.50 -8.64 8.17
C LYS A 271 -10.24 -9.66 7.32
N THR A 272 -11.35 -9.24 6.74
CA THR A 272 -12.16 -10.04 5.84
C THR A 272 -12.19 -9.38 4.47
N VAL A 273 -11.88 -10.13 3.42
CA VAL A 273 -11.92 -9.68 2.02
C VAL A 273 -12.88 -10.56 1.23
N GLY A 274 -13.54 -9.98 0.23
CA GLY A 274 -14.48 -10.73 -0.59
C GLY A 274 -15.20 -9.86 -1.61
N MET A 275 -16.27 -10.41 -2.17
CA MET A 275 -17.08 -9.75 -3.19
C MET A 275 -18.43 -9.31 -2.61
N TRP A 276 -18.90 -8.13 -3.01
CA TRP A 276 -20.23 -7.61 -2.68
C TRP A 276 -21.07 -7.49 -3.95
N SER A 277 -22.39 -7.61 -3.79
CA SER A 277 -23.39 -7.36 -4.82
C SER A 277 -24.49 -6.46 -4.27
N MET A 278 -25.14 -5.72 -5.17
CA MET A 278 -26.35 -4.97 -4.86
C MET A 278 -27.55 -5.84 -5.22
N ARG A 279 -28.36 -6.24 -4.25
CA ARG A 279 -29.66 -6.86 -4.53
C ARG A 279 -30.51 -5.89 -5.36
N ASN A 280 -31.23 -6.42 -6.35
CA ASN A 280 -32.10 -5.65 -7.25
C ASN A 280 -31.36 -4.56 -8.08
N ASP A 281 -30.05 -4.71 -8.30
CA ASP A 281 -29.24 -3.90 -9.21
C ASP A 281 -28.08 -4.76 -9.73
N ILE A 282 -27.34 -4.29 -10.73
CA ILE A 282 -26.20 -4.97 -11.35
C ILE A 282 -24.84 -4.54 -10.77
N LYS A 283 -24.86 -3.67 -9.75
CA LYS A 283 -23.63 -3.16 -9.12
C LYS A 283 -23.03 -4.21 -8.20
N GLY A 284 -21.70 -4.29 -8.23
CA GLY A 284 -20.91 -5.14 -7.35
C GLY A 284 -19.44 -4.80 -7.46
N GLY A 285 -18.64 -5.44 -6.63
CA GLY A 285 -17.21 -5.23 -6.59
C GLY A 285 -16.56 -5.97 -5.43
N ALA A 286 -15.30 -5.65 -5.18
CA ALA A 286 -14.56 -6.24 -4.08
C ALA A 286 -14.62 -5.32 -2.84
N PHE A 287 -14.50 -5.92 -1.66
CA PHE A 287 -14.46 -5.24 -0.38
C PHE A 287 -13.30 -5.73 0.49
N VAL A 288 -12.93 -4.87 1.44
CA VAL A 288 -12.09 -5.17 2.60
C VAL A 288 -12.84 -4.69 3.83
N ASN A 289 -12.89 -5.53 4.86
CA ASN A 289 -13.66 -5.31 6.07
C ASN A 289 -12.76 -5.59 7.27
N TYR A 290 -12.65 -4.62 8.18
CA TYR A 290 -11.92 -4.78 9.43
C TYR A 290 -12.94 -4.82 10.56
N VAL A 291 -12.98 -5.92 11.31
CA VAL A 291 -13.71 -5.99 12.59
C VAL A 291 -12.70 -5.92 13.72
N ILE A 292 -12.84 -4.90 14.55
CA ILE A 292 -11.99 -4.64 15.70
C ILE A 292 -12.82 -4.85 16.96
N ILE A 293 -12.40 -5.81 17.76
CA ILE A 293 -12.92 -6.03 19.12
C ILE A 293 -12.02 -5.25 20.06
N ASP A 294 -12.55 -4.14 20.60
CA ASP A 294 -11.91 -3.34 21.64
C ASP A 294 -12.33 -3.86 23.02
N LYS A 295 -11.44 -4.62 23.64
CA LYS A 295 -11.67 -5.26 24.94
C LYS A 295 -11.63 -4.26 26.10
N LYS A 296 -11.12 -3.04 25.89
CA LYS A 296 -11.08 -2.01 26.94
C LYS A 296 -12.41 -1.29 27.10
N GLN A 297 -13.14 -1.13 26.00
CA GLN A 297 -14.41 -0.38 25.98
C GLN A 297 -15.63 -1.27 25.78
N ASP A 298 -15.46 -2.60 25.69
CA ASP A 298 -16.51 -3.56 25.34
C ASP A 298 -17.26 -3.15 24.05
N LYS A 299 -16.50 -2.72 23.05
CA LYS A 299 -17.00 -2.22 21.76
C LYS A 299 -16.47 -3.06 20.61
N LEU A 300 -17.32 -3.21 19.60
CA LEU A 300 -16.91 -3.66 18.28
C LEU A 300 -17.00 -2.49 17.32
N PHE A 301 -15.95 -2.33 16.53
CA PHE A 301 -15.93 -1.47 15.37
C PHE A 301 -15.89 -2.31 14.11
N MET A 302 -16.69 -1.96 13.12
CA MET A 302 -16.58 -2.55 11.79
C MET A 302 -16.30 -1.44 10.78
N PHE A 303 -15.14 -1.53 10.14
CA PHE A 303 -14.75 -0.66 9.04
C PHE A 303 -14.94 -1.45 7.76
N ASP A 304 -15.80 -0.95 6.89
CA ASP A 304 -16.15 -1.66 5.66
C ASP A 304 -15.85 -0.79 4.45
N GLY A 305 -14.85 -1.22 3.69
CA GLY A 305 -14.31 -0.54 2.54
C GLY A 305 -14.69 -1.31 1.28
N PHE A 306 -15.41 -0.68 0.35
CA PHE A 306 -15.85 -1.35 -0.87
C PHE A 306 -15.72 -0.48 -2.10
N THR A 307 -15.36 -1.12 -3.21
CA THR A 307 -15.10 -0.42 -4.48
C THR A 307 -16.13 -0.79 -5.53
N PHE A 308 -16.46 0.18 -6.39
CA PHE A 308 -17.21 -0.06 -7.61
C PHE A 308 -16.39 0.48 -8.78
N VAL A 309 -16.13 -0.35 -9.79
CA VAL A 309 -15.43 0.05 -11.01
C VAL A 309 -16.22 -0.49 -12.20
N SER A 310 -16.89 0.40 -12.93
CA SER A 310 -17.64 0.02 -14.13
C SER A 310 -16.71 -0.57 -15.20
N SER A 311 -17.14 -1.65 -15.84
CA SER A 311 -16.40 -2.36 -16.88
C SER A 311 -16.23 -1.58 -18.19
N SER A 312 -16.81 -0.39 -18.33
CA SER A 312 -16.78 0.43 -19.56
C SER A 312 -15.46 1.18 -19.81
N GLY A 313 -14.45 1.00 -18.95
CA GLY A 313 -13.13 1.61 -19.15
C GLY A 313 -12.30 0.89 -20.22
N ASN A 314 -12.02 1.60 -21.33
CA ASN A 314 -11.09 1.18 -22.38
C ASN A 314 -9.77 0.61 -21.80
N THR A 315 -9.45 -0.63 -22.16
CA THR A 315 -8.30 -1.43 -21.71
C THR A 315 -6.93 -0.85 -22.13
N ASN A 316 -6.90 0.22 -22.93
CA ASN A 316 -5.68 0.82 -23.46
C ASN A 316 -5.03 1.90 -22.56
N THR A 317 -5.35 1.96 -21.26
CA THR A 317 -4.70 2.89 -20.31
C THR A 317 -3.78 2.14 -19.33
N PRO A 318 -2.54 2.63 -19.04
CA PRO A 318 -1.54 1.92 -18.22
C PRO A 318 -1.90 1.59 -16.77
N SER A 319 -3.01 2.12 -16.25
CA SER A 319 -3.54 1.67 -14.97
C SER A 319 -4.63 0.65 -15.29
N VAL A 320 -4.27 -0.62 -15.17
CA VAL A 320 -5.12 -1.79 -15.49
C VAL A 320 -5.75 -2.36 -14.22
N PHE A 321 -5.26 -1.95 -13.04
CA PHE A 321 -5.56 -2.56 -11.73
C PHE A 321 -6.24 -1.60 -10.74
N TYR A 322 -7.23 -0.83 -11.22
CA TYR A 322 -7.88 0.20 -10.39
C TYR A 322 -8.63 -0.38 -9.19
N ARG A 323 -9.20 -1.60 -9.29
CA ARG A 323 -9.95 -2.19 -8.17
C ARG A 323 -9.00 -2.53 -7.04
N ARG A 324 -7.88 -3.16 -7.37
CA ARG A 324 -6.78 -3.41 -6.43
C ARG A 324 -6.27 -2.13 -5.80
N ASP A 325 -5.96 -1.11 -6.60
CA ASP A 325 -5.36 0.12 -6.07
C ASP A 325 -6.32 0.84 -5.11
N LEU A 326 -7.60 1.00 -5.47
CA LEU A 326 -8.61 1.58 -4.58
C LEU A 326 -8.82 0.77 -3.29
N LEU A 327 -8.80 -0.56 -3.36
CA LEU A 327 -8.87 -1.39 -2.15
C LEU A 327 -7.64 -1.24 -1.26
N THR A 328 -6.46 -1.09 -1.85
CA THR A 328 -5.21 -0.86 -1.11
C THR A 328 -5.24 0.48 -0.40
N GLU A 329 -5.75 1.52 -1.05
CA GLU A 329 -5.95 2.82 -0.39
C GLU A 329 -6.92 2.73 0.78
N LEU A 330 -8.01 1.97 0.65
CA LEU A 330 -8.94 1.73 1.76
C LEU A 330 -8.26 1.00 2.93
N GLU A 331 -7.41 0.00 2.64
CA GLU A 331 -6.58 -0.66 3.66
C GLU A 331 -5.65 0.33 4.35
N PHE A 332 -4.93 1.18 3.61
CA PHE A 332 -4.06 2.19 4.23
C PHE A 332 -4.81 3.20 5.08
N ILE A 333 -6.04 3.56 4.70
CA ILE A 333 -6.91 4.38 5.56
C ILE A 333 -7.25 3.60 6.82
N PHE A 334 -7.64 2.33 6.70
CA PHE A 334 -7.96 1.49 7.85
C PHE A 334 -6.76 1.31 8.74
N ASP A 335 -5.59 0.91 8.25
CA ASP A 335 -4.36 0.69 9.02
C ASP A 335 -3.90 1.95 9.78
N SER A 336 -4.33 3.13 9.35
CA SER A 336 -4.11 4.40 10.07
C SER A 336 -5.00 4.59 11.33
N TYR A 337 -5.89 3.64 11.63
CA TYR A 337 -6.87 3.78 12.71
C TYR A 337 -6.22 3.99 14.07
N LYS A 338 -6.93 4.74 14.92
CA LYS A 338 -6.67 4.79 16.35
C LYS A 338 -7.99 4.74 17.09
N ILE A 339 -8.10 3.84 18.05
CA ILE A 339 -9.18 3.88 19.02
C ILE A 339 -8.88 5.04 19.98
N LEU A 340 -9.80 5.99 20.05
CA LEU A 340 -9.75 7.06 21.02
C LEU A 340 -10.28 6.48 22.33
N GLY A 341 -9.52 6.66 23.42
CA GLY A 341 -10.05 6.35 24.74
C GLY A 341 -11.25 7.24 25.04
N ASP A 342 -12.17 6.76 25.88
CA ASP A 342 -13.23 7.62 26.40
C ASP A 342 -12.56 8.83 27.07
N SER A 343 -12.69 10.01 26.47
CA SER A 343 -12.33 11.26 27.12
C SER A 343 -13.26 11.40 28.33
N LYS A 344 -12.72 11.08 29.51
CA LYS A 344 -13.38 11.29 30.80
C LYS A 344 -13.79 12.75 30.98
#